data_AF-A0ABD5V9G0-F1
#
_entry.id   AF-A0ABD5V9G0-F1
#
_cell.length_a   1.000
_cell.length_b   1.000
_cell.length_c   1.000
_cell.angle_alpha   90.00
_cell.angle_beta   90.00
_cell.angle_gamma   90.00
#
_symmetry.space_group_name_H-M   'P 1'
#
loop_
_entity.id
_entity.type
_entity.pdbx_description
1 polymer ?
#
loop_
_entity_poly.entity_id
_entity_poly.type
_entity_poly.pdbx_seq_one_letter_code
_entity_poly.pdbx_strand_id
1 'polypeptide(L)'
;MADVVHDRGQLLLVAGLTIAVTFVVLALVLNGVIYTETVGTRTADVGERDALAAEALAVDHVATMTSSGTDAGTFEAELDAWTEQVLAHELRSGSSVRVDVLGIEGDEAITGATIEVTYENAELTYRSGEIAVTGEGRV
;
A
#
# COMPACT_ATOMS: atom_id res chain seq x y z
N MET A 1 13.91 22.60 -66.34
CA MET A 1 13.94 21.37 -65.51
C MET A 1 14.65 21.67 -64.19
N ALA A 2 14.09 22.59 -63.39
CA ALA A 2 14.59 23.00 -62.08
C ALA A 2 13.49 22.88 -60.99
N ASP A 3 12.22 23.05 -61.38
CA ASP A 3 11.05 22.83 -60.52
C ASP A 3 10.96 21.42 -59.91
N VAL A 4 11.21 20.38 -60.71
CA VAL A 4 11.01 18.98 -60.29
C VAL A 4 11.95 18.58 -59.14
N VAL A 5 13.12 19.22 -59.01
CA VAL A 5 14.08 18.95 -57.94
C VAL A 5 13.69 19.69 -56.66
N HIS A 6 13.16 20.91 -56.78
CA HIS A 6 12.69 21.72 -55.65
C HIS A 6 11.45 21.08 -54.99
N ASP A 7 10.50 20.63 -55.81
CA ASP A 7 9.26 19.98 -55.35
C ASP A 7 9.53 18.65 -54.63
N ARG A 8 10.47 17.85 -55.15
CA ARG A 8 10.88 16.57 -54.52
C ARG A 8 11.68 16.77 -53.24
N GLY A 9 12.54 17.79 -53.18
CA GLY A 9 13.27 18.15 -51.97
C GLY A 9 12.32 18.58 -50.84
N GLN A 10 11.31 19.36 -51.18
CA GLN A 10 10.26 19.77 -50.23
C GLN A 10 9.41 18.59 -49.75
N LEU A 11 9.03 17.67 -50.64
CA LEU A 11 8.32 16.45 -50.27
C LEU A 11 9.15 15.56 -49.33
N LEU A 12 10.46 15.43 -49.55
CA LEU A 12 11.34 14.68 -48.66
C LEU A 12 11.48 15.34 -47.28
N LEU A 13 11.54 16.67 -47.22
CA LEU A 13 11.56 17.41 -45.96
C LEU A 13 10.26 17.26 -45.18
N VAL A 14 9.11 17.38 -45.85
CA VAL A 14 7.80 17.21 -45.22
C VAL A 14 7.60 15.76 -44.76
N ALA A 15 7.98 14.78 -45.58
CA ALA A 15 7.91 13.37 -45.20
C ALA A 15 8.82 13.06 -44.02
N GLY A 16 10.08 13.54 -44.04
CA GLY A 16 11.03 13.37 -42.94
C GLY A 16 10.55 14.03 -41.65
N LEU A 17 10.02 15.25 -41.73
CA LEU A 17 9.43 15.95 -40.58
C LEU A 17 8.23 15.20 -40.01
N THR A 18 7.36 14.68 -40.87
CA THR A 18 6.16 13.94 -40.46
C THR A 18 6.56 12.65 -39.72
N ILE A 19 7.57 11.93 -40.23
CA ILE A 19 8.12 10.75 -39.57
C ILE A 19 8.75 11.12 -38.22
N ALA A 20 9.53 12.19 -38.15
CA ALA A 20 10.14 12.66 -36.91
C ALA A 20 9.11 13.04 -35.85
N VAL A 21 8.08 13.81 -36.23
CA VAL A 21 6.97 14.18 -35.33
C VAL A 21 6.22 12.93 -34.86
N THR A 22 5.99 11.96 -35.75
CA THR A 22 5.35 10.68 -35.38
C THR A 22 6.18 9.94 -34.33
N PHE A 23 7.51 9.89 -34.47
CA PHE A 23 8.39 9.29 -33.44
C PHE A 23 8.34 10.05 -32.11
N VAL A 24 8.31 11.38 -32.14
CA VAL A 24 8.18 12.18 -30.91
C VAL A 24 6.84 11.92 -30.23
N VAL A 25 5.74 11.88 -30.99
CA VAL A 25 4.41 11.56 -30.45
C VAL A 25 4.38 10.13 -29.90
N LEU A 26 4.94 9.15 -30.61
CA LEU A 26 5.07 7.78 -30.10
C LEU A 26 5.88 7.73 -28.80
N ALA A 27 7.00 8.45 -28.72
CA ALA A 27 7.82 8.51 -27.52
C ALA A 27 7.05 9.16 -26.37
N LEU A 28 6.28 10.22 -26.61
CA LEU A 28 5.45 10.87 -25.59
C LEU A 28 4.30 9.98 -25.13
N VAL A 29 3.63 9.28 -26.05
CA VAL A 29 2.56 8.33 -25.72
C VAL A 29 3.13 7.15 -24.94
N LEU A 30 4.25 6.57 -25.38
CA LEU A 30 4.89 5.46 -24.70
C LEU A 30 5.42 5.89 -23.33
N ASN A 31 6.06 7.06 -23.24
CA ASN A 31 6.52 7.60 -21.96
C ASN A 31 5.35 7.96 -21.04
N GLY A 32 4.24 8.47 -21.56
CA GLY A 32 3.05 8.79 -20.77
C GLY A 32 2.29 7.56 -20.29
N VAL A 33 2.14 6.54 -21.15
CA VAL A 33 1.52 5.26 -20.82
C VAL A 33 2.39 4.51 -19.81
N ILE A 34 3.70 4.40 -20.05
CA ILE A 34 4.63 3.78 -19.09
C ILE A 34 4.66 4.58 -17.79
N TYR A 35 4.68 5.91 -17.83
CA TYR A 35 4.65 6.73 -16.62
C TYR A 35 3.38 6.45 -15.80
N THR A 36 2.23 6.28 -16.45
CA THR A 36 0.96 5.97 -15.77
C THR A 36 0.93 4.53 -15.23
N GLU A 37 1.39 3.56 -16.02
CA GLU A 37 1.39 2.13 -15.67
C GLU A 37 2.43 1.78 -14.60
N THR A 38 3.57 2.48 -14.59
CA THR A 38 4.66 2.24 -13.62
C THR A 38 4.41 2.92 -12.28
N VAL A 39 3.63 4.01 -12.25
CA VAL A 39 3.28 4.69 -10.99
C VAL A 39 2.18 3.94 -10.25
N GLY A 40 1.13 3.46 -10.93
CA GLY A 40 0.05 2.73 -10.25
C GLY A 40 0.49 1.39 -9.67
N THR A 41 1.33 0.63 -10.38
CA THR A 41 1.79 -0.69 -9.93
C THR A 41 2.81 -0.63 -8.81
N ARG A 42 3.76 0.31 -8.89
CA ARG A 42 4.78 0.47 -7.84
C ARG A 42 4.20 1.10 -6.57
N THR A 43 3.21 1.98 -6.70
CA THR A 43 2.54 2.58 -5.54
C THR A 43 1.61 1.58 -4.86
N ALA A 44 0.91 0.72 -5.62
CA ALA A 44 0.14 -0.40 -5.06
C ALA A 44 1.04 -1.41 -4.31
N ASP A 45 2.20 -1.78 -4.87
CA ASP A 45 3.17 -2.68 -4.22
C ASP A 45 3.80 -2.06 -2.94
N VAL A 46 3.97 -0.74 -2.88
CA VAL A 46 4.40 -0.04 -1.65
C VAL A 46 3.28 -0.05 -0.61
N GLY A 47 2.05 0.30 -0.99
CA GLY A 47 0.90 0.29 -0.06
C GLY A 47 0.59 -1.11 0.48
N GLU A 48 0.76 -2.16 -0.34
CA GLU A 48 0.59 -3.56 0.09
C GLU A 48 1.67 -3.98 1.09
N ARG A 49 2.92 -3.56 0.90
CA ARG A 49 4.00 -3.82 1.87
C ARG A 49 3.79 -3.09 3.18
N ASP A 50 3.32 -1.85 3.14
CA ASP A 50 3.02 -1.05 4.33
C ASP A 50 1.86 -1.69 5.11
N ALA A 51 0.82 -2.16 4.40
CA ALA A 51 -0.29 -2.89 5.00
C ALA A 51 0.15 -4.19 5.69
N LEU A 52 1.00 -4.98 5.03
CA LEU A 52 1.55 -6.22 5.61
C LEU A 52 2.47 -5.93 6.81
N ALA A 53 3.22 -4.82 6.78
CA ALA A 53 4.05 -4.39 7.90
C ALA A 53 3.18 -3.96 9.10
N ALA A 54 2.10 -3.23 8.86
CA ALA A 54 1.14 -2.85 9.90
C ALA A 54 0.48 -4.09 10.54
N GLU A 55 0.09 -5.08 9.74
CA GLU A 55 -0.40 -6.36 10.24
C GLU A 55 0.64 -7.07 11.11
N ALA A 56 1.88 -7.17 10.65
CA ALA A 56 2.95 -7.82 11.41
C ALA A 56 3.22 -7.13 12.76
N LEU A 57 3.20 -5.80 12.79
CA LEU A 57 3.35 -5.01 14.03
C LEU A 57 2.18 -5.24 15.00
N ALA A 58 0.95 -5.29 14.50
CA ALA A 58 -0.22 -5.58 15.32
C ALA A 58 -0.15 -6.99 15.93
N VAL A 59 0.21 -7.99 15.13
CA VAL A 59 0.37 -9.37 15.60
C VAL A 59 1.47 -9.48 16.66
N ASP A 60 2.63 -8.87 16.44
CA ASP A 60 3.76 -8.87 17.38
C ASP A 60 3.38 -8.22 18.72
N HIS A 61 2.65 -7.09 18.66
CA HIS A 61 2.19 -6.39 19.85
C HIS A 61 1.17 -7.22 20.65
N VAL A 62 0.19 -7.81 19.98
CA VAL A 62 -0.83 -8.67 20.61
C VAL A 62 -0.20 -9.94 21.19
N ALA A 63 0.77 -10.54 20.50
CA ALA A 63 1.52 -11.68 21.03
C ALA A 63 2.31 -11.30 22.29
N THR A 64 2.93 -10.12 22.30
CA THR A 64 3.63 -9.59 23.49
C THR A 64 2.68 -9.39 24.67
N MET A 65 1.50 -8.81 24.47
CA MET A 65 0.52 -8.67 25.55
C MET A 65 0.00 -10.01 26.05
N THR A 66 -0.28 -10.94 25.13
CA THR A 66 -0.76 -12.29 25.46
C THR A 66 0.28 -13.05 26.28
N SER A 67 1.56 -12.98 25.89
CA SER A 67 2.65 -13.59 26.66
C SER A 67 2.88 -12.94 28.04
N SER A 68 2.45 -11.69 28.20
CA SER A 68 2.49 -10.97 29.48
C SER A 68 1.40 -11.44 30.46
N GLY A 69 0.37 -12.14 29.97
CA GLY A 69 -0.72 -12.66 30.80
C GLY A 69 -1.59 -11.57 31.41
N THR A 70 -1.78 -10.46 30.70
CA THR A 70 -2.66 -9.37 31.14
C THR A 70 -4.13 -9.80 31.11
N ASP A 71 -5.01 -9.08 31.81
CA ASP A 71 -6.45 -9.31 31.76
C ASP A 71 -7.10 -8.66 30.52
N ALA A 72 -8.31 -9.10 30.16
CA ALA A 72 -9.04 -8.63 28.98
C ALA A 72 -9.25 -7.11 28.94
N GLY A 73 -9.57 -6.49 30.08
CA GLY A 73 -9.84 -5.05 30.12
C GLY A 73 -8.57 -4.23 29.96
N THR A 74 -7.47 -4.66 30.59
CA THR A 74 -6.15 -4.02 30.42
C THR A 74 -5.63 -4.18 28.99
N PHE A 75 -5.81 -5.35 28.38
CA PHE A 75 -5.44 -5.60 26.99
C PHE A 75 -6.14 -4.66 26.00
N GLU A 76 -7.47 -4.55 26.08
CA GLU A 76 -8.22 -3.68 25.18
C GLU A 76 -7.77 -2.23 25.32
N ALA A 77 -7.58 -1.76 26.55
CA ALA A 77 -7.12 -0.39 26.81
C ALA A 77 -5.69 -0.12 26.30
N GLU A 78 -4.76 -1.07 26.48
CA GLU A 78 -3.39 -0.94 25.98
C GLU A 78 -3.35 -1.02 24.45
N LEU A 79 -4.17 -1.88 23.84
CA LEU A 79 -4.23 -2.04 22.38
C LEU A 79 -4.83 -0.80 21.71
N ASP A 80 -5.87 -0.21 22.30
CA ASP A 80 -6.43 1.06 21.85
C ASP A 80 -5.38 2.18 21.93
N ALA A 81 -4.67 2.29 23.06
CA ALA A 81 -3.62 3.29 23.25
C ALA A 81 -2.47 3.11 22.24
N TRP A 82 -2.08 1.87 21.97
CA TRP A 82 -1.07 1.57 20.95
C TRP A 82 -1.57 1.92 19.55
N THR A 83 -2.82 1.60 19.22
CA THR A 83 -3.42 1.90 17.91
C THR A 83 -3.48 3.41 17.69
N GLU A 84 -3.85 4.20 18.71
CA GLU A 84 -3.78 5.66 18.66
C GLU A 84 -2.35 6.17 18.44
N GLN A 85 -1.35 5.54 19.06
CA GLN A 85 0.05 5.91 18.88
C GLN A 85 0.56 5.62 17.46
N VAL A 86 0.18 4.47 16.89
CA VAL A 86 0.47 4.10 15.50
C VAL A 86 -0.24 5.06 14.54
N LEU A 87 -1.52 5.35 14.77
CA LEU A 87 -2.31 6.30 13.98
C LEU A 87 -1.70 7.71 14.02
N ALA A 88 -1.22 8.18 15.17
CA ALA A 88 -0.56 9.47 15.28
C ALA A 88 0.72 9.58 14.43
N HIS A 89 1.39 8.45 14.18
CA HIS A 89 2.52 8.38 13.25
C HIS A 89 2.06 8.44 11.79
N GLU A 90 0.97 7.74 11.47
CA GLU A 90 0.43 7.56 10.11
C GLU A 90 -0.34 8.79 9.58
N LEU A 91 -0.88 9.66 10.45
CA LEU A 91 -1.52 10.91 10.03
C LEU A 91 -0.57 11.84 9.25
N ARG A 92 0.76 11.62 9.32
CA ARG A 92 1.74 12.31 8.48
C ARG A 92 1.90 11.70 7.09
N SER A 93 1.64 10.40 6.93
CA SER A 93 1.68 9.67 5.66
C SER A 93 0.34 9.64 4.93
N GLY A 94 -0.76 10.02 5.60
CA GLY A 94 -2.10 9.97 5.01
C GLY A 94 -2.68 8.55 4.96
N SER A 95 -2.17 7.68 5.83
CA SER A 95 -2.65 6.31 6.03
C SER A 95 -3.26 6.17 7.43
N SER A 96 -4.05 5.11 7.63
CA SER A 96 -4.65 4.77 8.92
C SER A 96 -4.61 3.26 9.13
N VAL A 97 -4.29 2.87 10.36
CA VAL A 97 -4.30 1.47 10.82
C VAL A 97 -5.34 1.35 11.93
N ARG A 98 -6.27 0.41 11.77
CA ARG A 98 -7.23 0.03 12.80
C ARG A 98 -7.00 -1.43 13.15
N VAL A 99 -7.02 -1.75 14.43
CA VAL A 99 -7.01 -3.12 14.93
C VAL A 99 -8.29 -3.33 15.71
N ASP A 100 -9.10 -4.28 15.27
CA ASP A 100 -10.37 -4.64 15.90
C ASP A 100 -10.20 -5.99 16.61
N VAL A 101 -10.58 -6.07 17.88
CA VAL A 101 -10.58 -7.33 18.64
C VAL A 101 -11.91 -8.04 18.42
N LEU A 102 -11.86 -9.23 17.82
CA LEU A 102 -13.02 -10.06 17.49
C LEU A 102 -13.33 -11.11 18.56
N GLY A 103 -12.32 -11.50 19.33
CA GLY A 103 -12.46 -12.45 20.43
C GLY A 103 -11.21 -12.50 21.31
N ILE A 104 -11.41 -12.85 22.57
CA ILE A 104 -10.34 -13.04 23.56
C ILE A 104 -10.50 -14.45 24.13
N GLU A 105 -9.39 -15.17 24.23
CA GLU A 105 -9.29 -16.47 24.87
C GLU A 105 -8.64 -16.32 26.24
N GLY A 106 -9.26 -16.90 27.27
CA GLY A 106 -8.81 -16.80 28.66
C GLY A 106 -9.89 -16.21 29.57
N ASP A 107 -9.92 -16.65 30.83
CA ASP A 107 -10.96 -16.27 31.80
C ASP A 107 -10.47 -15.19 32.79
N GLU A 108 -9.21 -15.31 33.24
CA GLU A 108 -8.59 -14.39 34.20
C GLU A 108 -7.35 -13.70 33.62
N ALA A 109 -6.62 -14.39 32.75
CA ALA A 109 -5.50 -13.87 31.96
C ALA A 109 -5.67 -14.31 30.52
N ILE A 110 -5.30 -13.44 29.58
CA ILE A 110 -5.41 -13.70 28.15
C ILE A 110 -4.38 -14.75 27.73
N THR A 111 -4.86 -15.78 27.05
CA THR A 111 -4.04 -16.84 26.45
C THR A 111 -3.98 -16.74 24.93
N GLY A 112 -4.93 -16.00 24.33
CA GLY A 112 -5.00 -15.74 22.89
C GLY A 112 -6.01 -14.63 22.58
N ALA A 113 -5.90 -14.05 21.40
CA ALA A 113 -6.84 -13.07 20.88
C ALA A 113 -7.03 -13.25 19.37
N THR A 114 -8.27 -13.06 18.91
CA THR A 114 -8.59 -12.97 17.49
C THR A 114 -8.73 -11.50 17.15
N ILE A 115 -7.93 -11.02 16.20
CA ILE A 115 -7.93 -9.63 15.75
C ILE A 115 -8.19 -9.54 14.24
N GLU A 116 -8.69 -8.39 13.79
CA GLU A 116 -8.68 -7.99 12.38
C GLU A 116 -7.93 -6.68 12.23
N VAL A 117 -7.00 -6.61 11.28
CA VAL A 117 -6.23 -5.40 10.98
C VAL A 117 -6.76 -4.80 9.68
N THR A 118 -7.16 -3.54 9.74
CA THR A 118 -7.54 -2.74 8.57
C THR A 118 -6.51 -1.65 8.37
N TYR A 119 -5.82 -1.69 7.22
CA TYR A 119 -4.96 -0.61 6.74
C TYR A 119 -5.66 0.13 5.60
N GLU A 120 -5.73 1.45 5.69
CA GLU A 120 -6.33 2.28 4.66
C GLU A 120 -5.45 3.47 4.35
N ASN A 121 -5.18 3.69 3.07
CA ASN A 121 -4.57 4.91 2.56
C ASN A 121 -5.39 5.44 1.36
N ALA A 122 -4.90 6.51 0.71
CA ALA A 122 -5.62 7.14 -0.39
C ALA A 122 -5.88 6.23 -1.63
N GLU A 123 -5.16 5.11 -1.74
CA GLU A 123 -5.11 4.27 -2.93
C GLU A 123 -5.51 2.81 -2.66
N LEU A 124 -5.40 2.34 -1.41
CA LEU A 124 -5.58 0.96 -0.99
C LEU A 124 -6.35 0.89 0.33
N THR A 125 -7.36 0.02 0.36
CA THR A 125 -7.93 -0.51 1.61
C THR A 125 -7.57 -1.98 1.69
N TYR A 126 -6.76 -2.34 2.69
CA TYR A 126 -6.36 -3.71 3.00
C TYR A 126 -7.02 -4.15 4.31
N ARG A 127 -7.51 -5.39 4.33
CA ARG A 127 -8.08 -6.02 5.51
C ARG A 127 -7.51 -7.42 5.62
N SER A 128 -6.88 -7.74 6.75
CA SER A 128 -6.19 -9.02 6.97
C SER A 128 -7.14 -10.21 7.08
N GLY A 129 -8.42 -9.94 7.38
CA GLY A 129 -9.36 -10.94 7.90
C GLY A 129 -9.05 -11.30 9.36
N GLU A 130 -9.69 -12.34 9.87
CA GLU A 130 -9.51 -12.82 11.24
C GLU A 130 -8.13 -13.46 11.41
N ILE A 131 -7.35 -12.96 12.37
CA ILE A 131 -6.04 -13.48 12.76
C ILE A 131 -6.13 -13.97 14.20
N ALA A 132 -5.90 -15.26 14.41
CA ALA A 132 -5.68 -15.80 15.75
C ALA A 132 -4.22 -15.54 16.17
N VAL A 133 -4.03 -14.95 17.35
CA VAL A 133 -2.73 -14.60 17.92
C VAL A 133 -2.64 -15.16 19.32
N THR A 134 -1.52 -15.82 19.62
CA THR A 134 -1.17 -16.29 20.97
C THR A 134 0.15 -15.66 21.41
N GLY A 135 0.60 -15.96 22.63
CA GLY A 135 1.91 -15.53 23.12
C GLY A 135 3.10 -16.02 22.29
N GLU A 136 2.91 -17.04 21.44
CA GLU A 136 3.92 -17.56 20.51
C GLU A 136 3.85 -16.90 19.11
N GLY A 137 2.87 -16.03 18.88
CA GLY A 137 2.61 -15.37 17.60
C GLY A 137 1.32 -15.84 16.93
N ARG A 138 1.24 -15.66 15.61
CA ARG A 138 0.08 -16.05 14.79
C ARG A 138 -0.10 -17.57 14.75
N VAL A 139 -1.34 -18.03 14.84
CA VAL A 139 -1.76 -19.45 14.79
C VAL A 139 -2.39 -19.80 13.45
#